data_AF-A0A060C846-F1
#
_entry.id   AF-A0A060C846-F1
#
_cell.length_a   1.000
_cell.length_b   1.000
_cell.length_c   1.000
_cell.angle_alpha   90.00
_cell.angle_beta   90.00
_cell.angle_gamma   90.00
#
_symmetry.space_group_name_H-M   'P 1'
#
loop_
_entity.id
_entity.type
_entity.pdbx_description
1 polymer ?
#
loop_
_entity_poly.entity_id
_entity_poly.type
_entity_poly.pdbx_seq_one_letter_code
_entity_poly.pdbx_strand_id
1 'polypeptide(L)'
;LALISTYADIKSGKVNVDDVLPRTVMFGAKSAPGYAMAKLTIRLINNVSRVVNNDPDVKGKLAVHMLPNYNIEMAENLIPATDLDEQISQAGKEASGTGNMKFALNGALTVGTLDGANVEIRQLVGAENFFLFGMTVDE
;
A
#
# COMPACT_ATOMS: atom_id res chain seq x y z
N LEU A 1 8.92 1.96 -1.39
CA LEU A 1 9.92 2.26 -2.43
C LEU A 1 9.29 2.68 -3.74
N ALA A 2 8.30 1.95 -4.26
CA ALA A 2 7.55 2.32 -5.49
C ALA A 2 7.12 3.80 -5.51
N LEU A 3 6.55 4.30 -4.41
CA LEU A 3 6.18 5.71 -4.26
C LEU A 3 7.35 6.68 -4.52
N ILE A 4 8.52 6.41 -3.91
CA ILE A 4 9.73 7.22 -4.10
C ILE A 4 10.18 7.15 -5.56
N SER A 5 10.08 5.98 -6.20
CA SER A 5 10.41 5.80 -7.61
C SER A 5 9.49 6.62 -8.51
N THR A 6 8.16 6.57 -8.30
CA THR A 6 7.19 7.36 -9.06
C THR A 6 7.47 8.85 -8.89
N TYR A 7 7.68 9.30 -7.65
CA TYR A 7 8.04 10.69 -7.39
C TYR A 7 9.34 11.09 -8.10
N ALA A 8 10.40 10.28 -8.02
CA ALA A 8 11.68 10.55 -8.70
C ALA A 8 11.55 10.56 -10.23
N ASP A 9 10.75 9.68 -10.81
CA ASP A 9 10.48 9.62 -12.24
C ASP A 9 9.73 10.89 -12.72
N ILE A 10 8.81 11.42 -11.91
CA ILE A 10 8.16 12.71 -12.16
C ILE A 10 9.21 13.84 -12.09
N LYS A 11 9.99 13.90 -11.01
CA LYS A 11 10.98 14.98 -10.80
C LYS A 11 12.10 15.00 -11.83
N SER A 12 12.45 13.84 -12.38
CA SER A 12 13.45 13.73 -13.44
C SER A 12 12.90 14.04 -14.84
N GLY A 13 11.58 14.21 -14.98
CA GLY A 13 10.91 14.38 -16.28
C GLY A 13 10.81 13.10 -17.10
N LYS A 14 11.20 11.94 -16.55
CA LYS A 14 11.01 10.63 -17.18
C LYS A 14 9.52 10.30 -17.34
N VAL A 15 8.70 10.75 -16.40
CA VAL A 15 7.24 10.68 -16.44
C VAL A 15 6.69 12.09 -16.39
N ASN A 16 5.82 12.44 -17.34
CA ASN A 16 5.08 13.69 -17.25
C ASN A 16 4.00 13.55 -16.16
N VAL A 17 3.96 14.52 -15.25
CA VAL A 17 3.02 14.53 -14.13
C VAL A 17 1.56 14.52 -14.57
N ASP A 18 1.26 15.06 -15.75
CA ASP A 18 -0.11 15.08 -16.28
C ASP A 18 -0.62 13.69 -16.67
N ASP A 19 0.29 12.78 -17.03
CA ASP A 19 0.00 11.39 -17.39
C ASP A 19 -0.16 10.48 -16.15
N VAL A 20 0.12 11.01 -14.96
CA VAL A 20 -0.01 10.25 -13.70
C VAL A 20 -1.45 10.32 -13.20
N LEU A 21 -2.06 9.15 -13.03
CA LEU A 21 -3.34 9.02 -12.32
C LEU A 21 -3.18 9.50 -10.87
N PRO A 22 -4.02 10.45 -10.38
CA PRO A 22 -3.96 10.90 -9.00
C PRO A 22 -4.05 9.75 -8.00
N ARG A 23 -3.15 9.72 -7.01
CA ARG A 23 -3.16 8.72 -5.92
C ARG A 23 -2.96 9.36 -4.56
N THR A 24 -3.78 8.91 -3.61
CA THR A 24 -3.59 9.16 -2.18
C THR A 24 -3.18 7.84 -1.52
N VAL A 25 -1.92 7.75 -1.08
CA VAL A 25 -1.38 6.54 -0.45
C VAL A 25 -1.47 6.68 1.07
N MET A 26 -2.25 5.80 1.70
CA MET A 26 -2.42 5.80 3.15
C MET A 26 -1.68 4.63 3.78
N PHE A 27 -0.96 4.91 4.88
CA PHE A 27 -0.28 3.92 5.70
C PHE A 27 -0.87 3.93 7.10
N GLY A 28 -1.14 2.75 7.66
CA GLY A 28 -1.56 2.58 9.05
C GLY A 28 -0.79 1.43 9.70
N ALA A 29 0.10 1.73 10.64
CA ALA A 29 0.89 0.69 11.31
C ALA A 29 1.37 1.13 12.69
N LYS A 30 1.65 0.13 13.55
CA LYS A 30 2.32 0.30 14.84
C LYS A 30 3.59 -0.53 14.85
N SER A 31 4.66 0.01 15.40
CA SER A 31 5.90 -0.72 15.64
C SER A 31 5.97 -1.17 17.09
N ALA A 32 6.47 -2.38 17.32
CA ALA A 32 6.88 -2.79 18.66
C ALA A 32 7.95 -1.82 19.22
N PRO A 33 7.98 -1.54 20.53
CA PRO A 33 8.88 -0.54 21.11
C PRO A 33 10.36 -0.81 20.87
N GLY A 34 10.79 -2.09 20.86
CA GLY A 34 12.18 -2.49 20.62
C GLY A 34 12.56 -2.65 19.15
N TYR A 35 11.61 -2.56 18.21
CA TYR A 35 11.88 -2.89 16.81
C TYR A 35 12.41 -1.67 16.03
N ALA A 36 13.73 -1.48 16.07
CA ALA A 36 14.41 -0.33 15.47
C ALA A 36 14.12 -0.17 13.97
N MET A 37 14.18 -1.27 13.19
CA MET A 37 13.93 -1.22 11.74
C MET A 37 12.50 -0.80 11.41
N ALA A 38 11.48 -1.34 12.09
CA ALA A 38 10.10 -0.93 11.88
C ALA A 38 9.88 0.56 12.21
N LYS A 39 10.52 1.07 13.27
CA LYS A 39 10.52 2.51 13.59
C LYS A 39 11.18 3.35 12.50
N LEU A 40 12.30 2.89 11.92
CA LEU A 40 12.95 3.58 10.81
C LEU A 40 12.09 3.59 9.54
N THR A 41 11.37 2.50 9.25
CA THR A 41 10.40 2.46 8.15
C THR A 41 9.28 3.48 8.34
N ILE A 42 8.68 3.54 9.53
CA ILE A 42 7.65 4.57 9.85
C ILE A 42 8.24 5.98 9.72
N ARG A 43 9.48 6.21 10.18
CA ARG A 43 10.16 7.51 10.02
C ARG A 43 10.39 7.86 8.56
N LEU A 44 10.78 6.89 7.73
CA LEU A 44 10.96 7.08 6.28
C LEU A 44 9.64 7.49 5.63
N ILE A 45 8.54 6.79 5.91
CA ILE A 45 7.21 7.11 5.36
C ILE A 45 6.81 8.55 5.73
N ASN A 46 6.99 8.96 6.98
CA ASN A 46 6.69 10.32 7.42
C ASN A 46 7.56 11.38 6.70
N ASN A 47 8.85 11.11 6.52
CA ASN A 47 9.74 12.02 5.79
C ASN A 47 9.34 12.15 4.31
N VAL A 48 9.00 11.03 3.67
CA VAL A 48 8.50 11.01 2.28
C VAL A 48 7.19 11.79 2.18
N SER A 49 6.25 11.58 3.11
CA SER A 49 4.99 12.32 3.18
C SER A 49 5.22 13.82 3.28
N ARG A 50 6.15 14.27 4.12
CA ARG A 50 6.49 15.69 4.23
C ARG A 50 7.05 16.27 2.94
N VAL A 51 7.90 15.54 2.22
CA VAL A 51 8.48 16.03 0.95
C VAL A 51 7.40 16.08 -0.13
N VAL A 52 6.73 14.95 -0.39
CA VAL A 52 5.76 14.81 -1.48
C VAL A 52 4.58 15.76 -1.32
N ASN A 53 3.99 15.84 -0.12
CA ASN A 53 2.78 16.64 0.09
C ASN A 53 3.03 18.16 0.05
N ASN A 54 4.29 18.60 0.15
CA ASN A 54 4.67 20.02 0.06
C ASN A 54 5.34 20.39 -1.28
N ASP A 55 5.52 19.44 -2.19
CA ASP A 55 6.09 19.71 -3.51
C ASP A 55 4.99 20.21 -4.47
N PRO A 56 5.05 21.47 -4.95
CA PRO A 56 4.06 22.00 -5.87
C PRO A 56 4.00 21.24 -7.20
N ASP A 57 5.08 20.59 -7.63
CA ASP A 57 5.15 19.90 -8.92
C ASP A 57 4.29 18.63 -8.96
N VAL A 58 3.92 18.06 -7.81
CA VAL A 58 3.08 16.84 -7.71
C VAL A 58 1.72 17.09 -7.04
N LYS A 59 1.38 18.37 -6.82
CA LYS A 59 0.16 18.76 -6.12
C LYS A 59 -1.08 18.24 -6.84
N GLY A 60 -1.95 17.54 -6.10
CA GLY A 60 -3.18 16.94 -6.64
C GLY A 60 -2.96 15.66 -7.44
N LYS A 61 -1.70 15.19 -7.57
CA LYS A 61 -1.34 13.99 -8.33
C LYS A 61 -0.79 12.89 -7.42
N LEU A 62 -0.02 13.25 -6.40
CA LEU A 62 0.47 12.30 -5.41
C LEU A 62 0.35 12.88 -4.00
N ALA A 63 -0.31 12.15 -3.12
CA ALA A 63 -0.41 12.46 -1.70
C ALA A 63 -0.07 11.22 -0.86
N VAL A 64 0.57 11.43 0.28
CA VAL A 64 1.02 10.35 1.18
C VAL A 64 0.66 10.68 2.61
N HIS A 65 0.01 9.76 3.32
CA HIS A 65 -0.40 9.97 4.70
C HIS A 65 -0.05 8.78 5.58
N MET A 66 0.68 9.02 6.67
CA MET A 66 0.86 8.05 7.75
C MET A 66 -0.18 8.35 8.82
N LEU A 67 -1.16 7.46 8.97
CA LEU A 67 -2.24 7.61 9.94
C LEU A 67 -1.74 7.22 11.34
N PRO A 68 -1.74 8.16 12.31
CA PRO A 68 -1.26 7.87 13.65
C PRO A 68 -2.24 6.97 14.39
N ASN A 69 -1.71 6.05 15.20
CA ASN A 69 -2.49 5.19 16.09
C ASN A 69 -3.62 4.41 15.38
N TYR A 70 -3.35 3.84 14.20
CA TYR A 70 -4.31 2.97 13.50
C TYR A 70 -4.96 1.94 14.45
N ASN A 71 -6.29 1.93 14.46
CA ASN A 71 -7.15 1.15 15.34
C ASN A 71 -8.43 0.74 14.60
N ILE A 72 -9.36 0.07 15.29
CA ILE A 72 -10.60 -0.44 14.68
C ILE A 72 -11.48 0.71 14.15
N GLU A 73 -11.68 1.76 14.94
CA GLU A 73 -12.49 2.92 14.55
C GLU A 73 -11.97 3.59 13.27
N MET A 74 -10.66 3.71 13.13
CA MET A 74 -10.06 4.21 11.89
C MET A 74 -10.24 3.23 10.73
N ALA A 75 -10.10 1.93 10.98
CA ALA A 75 -10.28 0.89 9.97
C ALA A 75 -11.71 0.86 9.41
N GLU A 76 -12.73 1.06 10.25
CA GLU A 76 -14.14 1.13 9.87
C GLU A 76 -14.42 2.22 8.83
N ASN A 77 -13.64 3.31 8.85
CA ASN A 77 -13.74 4.38 7.86
C ASN A 77 -12.81 4.15 6.66
N LEU A 78 -11.59 3.67 6.90
CA LEU A 78 -10.58 3.52 5.85
C LEU A 78 -10.92 2.39 4.86
N ILE A 79 -11.38 1.24 5.37
CA ILE A 79 -11.59 0.05 4.55
C ILE A 79 -12.66 0.28 3.46
N PRO A 80 -13.86 0.81 3.77
CA PRO A 80 -14.86 1.11 2.74
C PRO A 80 -14.46 2.21 1.75
N ALA A 81 -13.48 3.05 2.11
CA ALA A 81 -13.01 4.16 1.27
C ALA A 81 -11.79 3.79 0.39
N THR A 82 -11.36 2.53 0.41
CA THR A 82 -10.14 2.08 -0.28
C THR A 82 -10.44 1.53 -1.66
N ASP A 83 -9.80 2.10 -2.69
CA ASP A 83 -9.89 1.58 -4.06
C ASP A 83 -8.96 0.38 -4.30
N LEU A 84 -7.73 0.45 -3.75
CA LEU A 84 -6.66 -0.53 -3.96
C LEU A 84 -6.03 -0.93 -2.62
N ASP A 85 -6.02 -2.22 -2.34
CA ASP A 85 -5.49 -2.84 -1.13
C ASP A 85 -4.12 -3.51 -1.38
N GLU A 86 -3.14 -3.19 -0.56
CA GLU A 86 -1.74 -3.61 -0.69
C GLU A 86 -1.43 -4.81 0.24
N GLN A 87 -1.45 -6.01 -0.33
CA GLN A 87 -1.24 -7.29 0.38
C GLN A 87 0.08 -7.93 -0.02
N ILE A 88 1.18 -7.26 0.33
CA ILE A 88 2.49 -7.40 -0.30
C ILE A 88 3.54 -8.10 0.58
N SER A 89 3.13 -9.00 1.48
CA SER A 89 4.07 -9.79 2.28
C SER A 89 5.02 -10.59 1.39
N GLN A 90 6.23 -10.84 1.89
CA GLN A 90 7.12 -11.82 1.23
C GLN A 90 6.42 -13.18 1.23
N ALA A 91 6.35 -13.84 0.07
CA ALA A 91 5.71 -15.14 -0.07
C ALA A 91 6.22 -16.14 0.98
N GLY A 92 5.30 -16.85 1.64
CA GLY A 92 5.58 -17.81 2.70
C GLY A 92 5.75 -17.18 4.09
N LYS A 93 5.43 -15.89 4.28
CA LYS A 93 5.55 -15.21 5.59
C LYS A 93 4.21 -14.85 6.22
N GLU A 94 3.16 -14.64 5.43
CA GLU A 94 1.82 -14.40 5.93
C GLU A 94 1.05 -15.72 5.99
N ALA A 95 0.58 -16.11 7.18
CA ALA A 95 -0.17 -17.35 7.34
C ALA A 95 -1.58 -17.27 6.72
N SER A 96 -2.22 -16.10 6.80
CA SER A 96 -3.58 -15.88 6.28
C SER A 96 -3.80 -14.39 5.98
N GLY A 97 -3.94 -13.56 7.01
CA GLY A 97 -4.37 -12.18 6.88
C GLY A 97 -5.90 -12.07 6.85
N THR A 98 -6.44 -11.11 7.60
CA THR A 98 -7.89 -10.81 7.63
C THR A 98 -8.20 -9.40 7.13
N GLY A 99 -7.18 -8.56 6.94
CA GLY A 99 -7.33 -7.23 6.34
C GLY A 99 -7.77 -7.33 4.89
N ASN A 100 -7.06 -8.13 4.10
CA ASN A 100 -7.39 -8.47 2.71
C ASN A 100 -8.85 -8.87 2.50
N MET A 101 -9.42 -9.73 3.36
CA MET A 101 -10.83 -10.13 3.30
C MET A 101 -11.77 -8.94 3.50
N LYS A 102 -11.47 -8.06 4.46
CA LYS A 102 -12.29 -6.86 4.74
C LYS A 102 -12.28 -5.90 3.56
N PHE A 103 -11.11 -5.70 2.95
CA PHE A 103 -10.96 -4.86 1.76
C PHE A 103 -11.70 -5.44 0.56
N ALA A 104 -11.51 -6.74 0.27
CA ALA A 104 -12.20 -7.41 -0.82
C ALA A 104 -13.74 -7.36 -0.65
N LEU A 105 -14.25 -7.58 0.56
CA LEU A 105 -15.69 -7.47 0.87
C LEU A 105 -16.25 -6.06 0.68
N ASN A 106 -15.40 -5.03 0.76
CA ASN A 106 -15.79 -3.64 0.54
C ASN A 106 -15.49 -3.15 -0.88
N GLY A 107 -15.11 -4.04 -1.80
CA GLY A 107 -14.94 -3.72 -3.22
C GLY A 107 -13.56 -3.16 -3.60
N ALA A 108 -12.60 -3.14 -2.67
CA ALA A 108 -11.23 -2.79 -3.01
C ALA A 108 -10.57 -3.89 -3.85
N LEU A 109 -9.84 -3.51 -4.90
CA LEU A 109 -9.03 -4.46 -5.67
C LEU A 109 -7.72 -4.74 -4.93
N THR A 110 -7.27 -5.98 -4.93
CA THR A 110 -6.02 -6.35 -4.25
C THR A 110 -4.85 -6.35 -5.23
N VAL A 111 -3.76 -5.70 -4.83
CA VAL A 111 -2.41 -5.94 -5.35
C VAL A 111 -1.63 -6.72 -4.30
N GLY A 112 -1.11 -7.89 -4.66
CA GLY A 112 -0.52 -8.76 -3.66
C GLY A 112 0.32 -9.90 -4.21
N THR A 113 1.06 -10.53 -3.31
CA THR A 113 1.85 -11.73 -3.55
C THR A 113 1.00 -12.99 -3.41
N LEU A 114 1.50 -14.12 -3.92
CA LEU A 114 0.86 -15.43 -3.75
C LEU A 114 1.16 -16.00 -2.35
N ASP A 115 0.57 -15.38 -1.32
CA ASP A 115 0.84 -15.67 0.09
C ASP A 115 -0.43 -15.62 0.94
N GLY A 116 -0.48 -16.39 2.03
CA GLY A 116 -1.62 -16.43 2.95
C GLY A 116 -2.99 -16.57 2.26
N ALA A 117 -3.97 -15.79 2.73
CA ALA A 117 -5.33 -15.79 2.20
C ALA A 117 -5.46 -15.07 0.85
N ASN A 118 -4.41 -14.44 0.32
CA ASN A 118 -4.45 -13.91 -1.05
C ASN A 118 -4.65 -15.03 -2.06
N VAL A 119 -4.12 -16.22 -1.78
CA VAL A 119 -4.29 -17.42 -2.63
C VAL A 119 -5.78 -17.77 -2.74
N GLU A 120 -6.48 -17.84 -1.61
CA GLU A 120 -7.90 -18.17 -1.52
C GLU A 120 -8.78 -17.06 -2.10
N ILE A 121 -8.49 -15.79 -1.78
CA ILE A 121 -9.20 -14.63 -2.32
C ILE A 121 -9.12 -14.64 -3.84
N ARG A 122 -7.92 -14.79 -4.42
CA ARG A 122 -7.72 -14.82 -5.87
C ARG A 122 -8.50 -15.96 -6.53
N GLN A 123 -8.57 -17.13 -5.91
CA GLN A 123 -9.37 -18.25 -6.43
C GLN A 123 -10.86 -17.93 -6.47
N LEU A 124 -11.37 -17.22 -5.47
CA LEU A 124 -12.79 -16.88 -5.36
C LEU A 124 -13.20 -15.69 -6.23
N VAL A 125 -12.37 -14.64 -6.31
CA VAL A 125 -12.68 -13.44 -7.09
C VAL A 125 -12.32 -13.57 -8.58
N GLY A 126 -11.54 -14.58 -8.95
CA GLY A 126 -11.02 -14.75 -10.31
C GLY A 126 -9.67 -14.07 -10.50
N ALA A 127 -8.80 -14.69 -11.29
CA ALA A 127 -7.44 -14.21 -11.54
C ALA A 127 -7.40 -12.83 -12.21
N GLU A 128 -8.41 -12.52 -13.01
CA GLU A 128 -8.60 -11.27 -13.74
C GLU A 128 -8.95 -10.08 -12.83
N ASN A 129 -9.44 -10.35 -11.62
CA ASN A 129 -9.85 -9.33 -10.65
C ASN A 129 -8.81 -9.15 -9.51
N PHE A 130 -7.60 -9.72 -9.66
CA PHE A 130 -6.55 -9.67 -8.65
C PHE A 130 -5.19 -9.32 -9.29
N PHE A 131 -4.53 -8.26 -8.82
CA PHE A 131 -3.22 -7.86 -9.34
C PHE A 131 -2.09 -8.63 -8.64
N LEU A 132 -1.83 -9.85 -9.12
CA LEU A 132 -0.77 -10.70 -8.61
C LEU A 132 0.62 -10.21 -9.08
N PHE A 133 1.60 -10.18 -8.18
CA PHE A 133 3.01 -9.96 -8.53
C PHE A 133 3.96 -10.72 -7.60
N GLY A 134 5.25 -10.68 -7.95
CA GLY A 134 6.33 -11.19 -7.13
C GLY A 134 6.62 -12.68 -7.35
N MET A 135 7.58 -13.18 -6.57
CA MET A 135 7.99 -14.59 -6.55
C MET A 135 6.97 -15.44 -5.78
N THR A 136 6.84 -16.69 -6.17
CA THR A 136 6.15 -17.72 -5.39
C THR A 136 7.01 -18.17 -4.21
N VAL A 137 6.48 -19.05 -3.35
CA VAL A 137 7.23 -19.59 -2.20
C VAL A 137 8.44 -20.42 -2.64
N ASP A 138 8.36 -21.03 -3.83
CA ASP A 138 9.37 -21.96 -4.35
C ASP A 138 10.47 -21.27 -5.19
N GLU A 139 10.33 -19.97 -5.47
CA GLU A 139 11.27 -19.13 -6.24
C GLU A 139 12.13 -18.24 -5.34
#